data_AF-A0A7S3J9K0-F1
#
_entry.id   AF-A0A7S3J9K0-F1
#
_cell.length_a   1.000
_cell.length_b   1.000
_cell.length_c   1.000
_cell.angle_alpha   90.00
_cell.angle_beta   90.00
_cell.angle_gamma   90.00
#
_symmetry.space_group_name_H-M   'P 1'
#
loop_
_entity.id
_entity.type
_entity.pdbx_description
1 polymer ?
#
loop_
_entity_poly.entity_id
_entity_poly.type
_entity_poly.pdbx_seq_one_letter_code
_entity_poly.pdbx_strand_id
1 'polypeptide(L)'
;DYIVIIMKMIYVTVAVMLIGMAMSAPPIPAHPEGILYKPSPLARARLDIYEDLLCKDCKNFDPPFKAFLNTTYGGRPVTDYVEVYFHTYILPIHINAFTMSQMIP
;
A
#
# COMPACT_ATOMS: atom_id res chain seq x y z
N ASP A 1 -35.37 6.29 -38.22
CA ASP A 1 -35.35 5.10 -37.34
C ASP A 1 -33.98 4.47 -37.13
N TYR A 2 -33.20 4.16 -38.18
CA TYR A 2 -31.85 3.58 -38.03
C TYR A 2 -30.87 4.39 -37.17
N ILE A 3 -30.87 5.72 -37.29
CA ILE A 3 -30.00 6.60 -36.50
C ILE A 3 -30.31 6.49 -34.99
N VAL A 4 -31.58 6.35 -34.62
CA VAL A 4 -32.02 6.21 -33.23
C VAL A 4 -31.59 4.86 -32.65
N ILE A 5 -31.63 3.80 -33.47
CA ILE A 5 -31.17 2.46 -33.08
C ILE A 5 -29.65 2.46 -32.84
N ILE A 6 -28.88 3.09 -33.73
CA ILE A 6 -27.41 3.19 -33.60
C ILE A 6 -27.02 3.99 -32.35
N MET A 7 -27.67 5.13 -32.09
CA MET A 7 -27.43 5.92 -30.88
C MET A 7 -27.68 5.10 -29.61
N LYS A 8 -28.80 4.35 -29.54
CA LYS A 8 -29.10 3.50 -28.39
C LYS A 8 -28.04 2.43 -28.17
N MET A 9 -27.54 1.79 -29.24
CA MET A 9 -26.46 0.81 -29.12
C MET A 9 -25.17 1.43 -28.60
N ILE A 10 -24.79 2.63 -29.06
CA ILE A 10 -23.60 3.33 -28.56
C ILE A 10 -23.71 3.63 -27.06
N TYR A 11 -24.85 4.15 -26.60
CA TYR A 11 -25.08 4.41 -25.18
C TYR A 11 -24.98 3.15 -24.32
N VAL A 12 -25.56 2.04 -24.79
CA VAL A 12 -25.47 0.75 -24.08
C VAL A 12 -24.03 0.26 -24.02
N THR A 13 -23.28 0.33 -25.12
CA THR A 13 -21.88 -0.10 -25.16
C THR A 13 -21.01 0.73 -24.22
N VAL A 14 -21.16 2.06 -24.24
CA VAL A 14 -20.42 2.96 -23.34
C VAL A 14 -20.79 2.69 -21.88
N ALA A 15 -22.07 2.51 -21.56
CA ALA A 15 -22.51 2.20 -20.20
C ALA A 15 -21.93 0.86 -19.70
N VAL A 16 -21.95 -0.19 -20.54
CA VAL A 16 -21.38 -1.50 -20.20
C VAL A 16 -19.87 -1.42 -20.00
N MET A 17 -19.14 -0.65 -20.82
CA MET A 17 -17.70 -0.44 -20.64
C MET A 17 -17.38 0.25 -19.31
N LEU A 18 -18.14 1.29 -18.95
CA LEU A 18 -17.93 2.01 -17.68
C LEU A 18 -18.20 1.12 -16.46
N ILE A 19 -19.24 0.29 -16.51
CA ILE A 19 -19.55 -0.68 -15.43
C ILE A 19 -18.46 -1.75 -15.34
N GLY A 20 -17.97 -2.26 -16.49
CA GLY A 20 -16.86 -3.22 -16.52
C GLY A 20 -15.59 -2.69 -15.87
N MET A 21 -15.26 -1.40 -16.07
CA MET A 21 -14.12 -0.74 -15.43
C MET A 21 -14.33 -0.50 -13.93
N ALA A 22 -15.55 -0.23 -13.48
CA ALA A 22 -15.84 -0.08 -12.05
C ALA A 22 -15.71 -1.41 -11.29
N MET A 23 -16.09 -2.52 -11.93
CA MET A 23 -16.01 -3.87 -11.36
C MET A 23 -14.58 -4.45 -11.40
N SER A 24 -13.65 -3.86 -12.16
CA SER A 24 -12.23 -4.23 -12.14
C SER A 24 -11.42 -3.50 -11.07
N ALA A 25 -12.07 -2.69 -10.22
CA ALA A 25 -11.39 -2.14 -9.05
C ALA A 25 -10.91 -3.31 -8.18
N PRO A 26 -9.59 -3.43 -7.91
CA PRO A 26 -9.10 -4.50 -7.05
C PRO A 26 -9.78 -4.41 -5.69
N PRO A 27 -10.19 -5.54 -5.09
CA PRO A 27 -10.79 -5.51 -3.76
C PRO A 27 -9.81 -4.83 -2.80
N ILE A 28 -10.33 -3.90 -1.99
CA ILE A 28 -9.53 -3.30 -0.91
C ILE A 28 -9.18 -4.46 0.03
N PRO A 29 -7.88 -4.78 0.22
CA PRO A 29 -7.49 -5.88 1.08
C PRO A 29 -8.01 -5.62 2.51
N ALA A 30 -8.54 -6.66 3.16
CA ALA A 30 -9.15 -6.54 4.50
C ALA A 30 -8.16 -5.96 5.52
N HIS A 31 -6.87 -6.23 5.33
CA HIS A 31 -5.74 -5.61 6.01
C HIS A 31 -4.61 -5.44 4.99
N PRO A 32 -3.86 -4.32 4.98
CA PRO A 32 -2.63 -4.27 4.21
C PRO A 32 -1.68 -5.32 4.81
N GLU A 33 -1.34 -6.38 4.05
CA GLU A 33 -0.31 -7.32 4.47
C GLU A 33 1.00 -6.54 4.55
N GLY A 34 1.41 -6.20 5.78
CA GLY A 34 2.65 -5.48 6.01
C GLY A 34 3.84 -6.41 5.78
N ILE A 35 4.93 -5.85 5.29
CA ILE A 35 6.19 -6.56 5.14
C ILE A 35 6.87 -6.57 6.50
N LEU A 36 7.04 -7.76 7.08
CA LEU A 36 7.75 -7.94 8.34
C LEU A 36 9.24 -7.66 8.15
N TYR A 37 9.76 -6.70 8.90
CA TYR A 37 11.17 -6.38 8.94
C TYR A 37 11.90 -7.23 9.97
N LYS A 38 12.79 -8.11 9.49
CA LYS A 38 13.67 -8.96 10.31
C LYS A 38 12.93 -9.68 11.46
N PRO A 39 12.19 -10.76 11.15
CA PRO A 39 11.43 -11.51 12.16
C PRO A 39 12.33 -11.95 13.32
N SER A 40 11.84 -11.77 14.55
CA SER A 40 12.43 -12.36 15.75
C SER A 40 11.35 -13.07 16.57
N PRO A 41 11.55 -14.32 16.99
CA PRO A 41 10.59 -15.04 17.85
C PRO A 41 10.56 -14.49 19.29
N LEU A 42 11.47 -13.56 19.63
CA LEU A 42 11.58 -12.97 20.97
C LEU A 42 10.87 -11.63 21.09
N ALA A 43 10.42 -11.05 19.97
CA ALA A 43 9.72 -9.77 19.93
C ALA A 43 8.53 -9.75 20.89
N ARG A 44 8.43 -8.69 21.70
CA ARG A 44 7.42 -8.57 22.77
C ARG A 44 6.31 -7.58 22.45
N ALA A 45 6.53 -6.74 21.45
CA ALA A 45 5.59 -5.74 20.98
C ALA A 45 5.64 -5.68 19.46
N ARG A 46 4.52 -5.29 18.86
CA ARG A 46 4.39 -5.07 17.42
C ARG A 46 4.26 -3.59 17.13
N LEU A 47 4.97 -3.13 16.10
CA LEU A 47 4.88 -1.78 15.56
C LEU A 47 4.48 -1.86 14.09
N ASP A 48 3.30 -1.35 13.77
CA ASP A 48 2.83 -1.21 12.40
C ASP A 48 3.15 0.21 11.90
N ILE A 49 4.01 0.29 10.89
CA ILE A 49 4.44 1.53 10.24
C ILE A 49 3.68 1.66 8.93
N TYR A 50 2.93 2.75 8.76
CA TYR A 50 2.20 3.06 7.54
C TYR A 50 2.94 4.15 6.76
N GLU A 51 3.44 3.80 5.59
CA GLU A 51 4.29 4.66 4.78
C GLU A 51 3.69 4.90 3.40
N ASP A 52 3.69 6.16 2.99
CA ASP A 52 3.46 6.54 1.60
C ASP A 52 4.81 6.72 0.90
N LEU A 53 5.00 6.00 -0.20
CA LEU A 53 6.24 5.99 -0.99
C LEU A 53 6.58 7.34 -1.62
N LEU A 54 5.57 8.21 -1.78
CA LEU A 54 5.72 9.55 -2.32
C LEU A 54 5.82 10.61 -1.22
N CYS A 55 5.62 10.24 0.05
CA CYS A 55 5.78 11.15 1.17
C CYS A 55 7.26 11.45 1.41
N LYS A 56 7.60 12.75 1.36
CA LYS A 56 8.97 13.23 1.61
C LYS A 56 9.43 12.91 3.04
N ASP A 57 8.55 13.02 4.02
CA ASP A 57 8.89 12.77 5.42
C ASP A 57 9.11 11.28 5.68
N CYS A 58 8.27 10.40 5.10
CA CYS A 58 8.50 8.97 5.11
C CYS A 58 9.87 8.63 4.49
N LYS A 59 10.19 9.19 3.31
CA LYS A 59 11.50 8.99 2.66
C LYS A 59 12.69 9.40 3.54
N ASN A 60 12.55 10.45 4.34
CA ASN A 60 13.61 10.93 5.22
C ASN A 60 13.69 10.17 6.55
N PHE A 61 12.56 9.65 7.03
CA PHE A 61 12.46 8.86 8.25
C PHE A 61 13.03 7.44 8.09
N ASP A 62 12.78 6.84 6.93
CA ASP A 62 12.97 5.41 6.70
C ASP A 62 14.45 4.96 6.84
N PRO A 63 15.46 5.67 6.28
CA PRO A 63 16.86 5.29 6.46
C PRO A 63 17.38 5.31 7.92
N PRO A 64 17.23 6.40 8.70
CA PRO A 64 17.71 6.43 10.08
C PRO A 64 16.91 5.49 10.98
N PHE A 65 15.61 5.27 10.72
CA PHE A 65 14.81 4.32 11.48
C PHE A 65 15.26 2.88 11.25
N LYS A 66 15.46 2.48 9.99
CA LYS A 66 16.03 1.16 9.67
C LYS A 66 17.45 1.00 10.23
N ALA A 67 18.25 2.06 10.26
CA ALA A 67 19.56 2.03 10.92
C ALA A 67 19.41 1.75 12.43
N PHE A 68 18.48 2.41 13.12
CA PHE A 68 18.16 2.14 14.52
C PHE A 68 17.71 0.70 14.75
N LEU A 69 16.82 0.15 13.91
CA LEU A 69 16.38 -1.25 14.04
C LEU A 69 17.51 -2.28 13.86
N ASN A 70 18.60 -1.89 13.20
CA ASN A 70 19.81 -2.72 13.07
C ASN A 70 20.80 -2.58 14.23
N THR A 71 20.50 -1.76 15.24
CA THR A 71 21.33 -1.60 16.43
C THR A 71 20.97 -2.62 17.52
N THR A 72 21.69 -2.52 18.65
CA THR A 72 21.42 -3.31 19.84
C THR A 72 21.02 -2.40 21.00
N TYR A 73 20.15 -2.90 21.86
CA TYR A 73 19.74 -2.27 23.11
C TYR A 73 19.86 -3.29 24.24
N GLY A 74 20.62 -2.95 25.28
CA GLY A 74 20.88 -3.87 26.39
C GLY A 74 21.55 -5.19 25.97
N GLY A 75 22.45 -5.14 24.98
CA GLY A 75 23.18 -6.30 24.47
C GLY A 75 22.38 -7.24 23.57
N ARG A 76 21.14 -6.89 23.21
CA ARG A 76 20.29 -7.67 22.29
C ARG A 76 19.85 -6.81 21.10
N PRO A 77 19.62 -7.40 19.92
CA PRO A 77 19.03 -6.69 18.78
C PRO A 77 17.75 -5.94 19.17
N VAL A 78 17.55 -4.74 18.63
CA VAL A 78 16.30 -3.98 18.85
C VAL A 78 15.08 -4.79 18.41
N THR A 79 15.22 -5.59 17.35
CA THR A 79 14.16 -6.48 16.82
C THR A 79 13.72 -7.59 17.79
N ASP A 80 14.51 -7.90 18.82
CA ASP A 80 14.08 -8.84 19.88
C ASP A 80 13.12 -8.21 20.88
N TYR A 81 12.98 -6.89 20.86
CA TYR A 81 12.03 -6.17 21.70
C TYR A 81 10.76 -5.82 20.93
N VAL A 82 10.91 -5.45 19.65
CA VAL A 82 9.82 -5.00 18.80
C VAL A 82 9.89 -5.64 17.41
N GLU A 83 8.79 -6.24 16.96
CA GLU A 83 8.61 -6.62 15.55
C GLU A 83 8.01 -5.45 14.79
N VAL A 84 8.51 -5.19 13.57
CA VAL A 84 8.09 -4.03 12.77
C VAL A 84 7.51 -4.51 11.46
N TYR A 85 6.26 -4.12 11.20
CA TYR A 85 5.59 -4.33 9.92
C TYR A 85 5.52 -3.02 9.15
N PHE A 86 5.99 -3.02 7.91
CA PHE A 86 5.87 -1.87 7.01
C PHE A 86 4.68 -2.08 6.08
N HIS A 87 3.73 -1.15 6.12
CA HIS A 87 2.53 -1.15 5.31
C HIS A 87 2.59 0.01 4.32
N THR A 88 2.38 -0.28 3.04
CA THR A 88 2.20 0.77 2.06
C THR A 88 0.83 1.41 2.24
N TYR A 89 0.82 2.70 2.55
CA TYR A 89 -0.39 3.51 2.69
C TYR A 89 -0.44 4.57 1.59
N ILE A 90 -1.56 4.65 0.89
CA ILE A 90 -1.72 5.50 -0.28
C ILE A 90 -2.44 6.77 0.17
N LEU A 91 -1.71 7.88 0.34
CA LEU A 91 -2.37 9.14 0.65
C LEU A 91 -3.03 9.69 -0.63
N PRO A 92 -4.32 10.10 -0.57
CA PRO A 92 -5.05 10.60 -1.74
C PRO A 92 -4.44 11.85 -2.38
N ILE A 93 -3.59 12.58 -1.64
CA ILE A 93 -2.92 13.79 -2.09
C ILE A 93 -1.71 13.53 -3.00
N HIS A 94 -1.17 12.31 -3.01
CA HIS A 94 -0.02 11.95 -3.82
C HIS A 94 -0.48 11.26 -5.11
N ILE A 95 -0.45 12.02 -6.21
CA ILE A 95 -0.74 11.50 -7.55
C ILE A 95 0.22 10.32 -7.84
N ASN A 96 -0.34 9.18 -8.25
CA ASN A 96 0.36 7.91 -8.51
C ASN A 96 0.76 7.07 -7.28
N ALA A 97 0.37 7.45 -6.05
CA ALA A 97 0.68 6.62 -4.88
C ALA A 97 0.10 5.20 -4.98
N PHE A 98 -1.08 5.05 -5.60
CA PHE A 98 -1.66 3.73 -5.91
C PHE A 98 -0.79 2.95 -6.90
N THR A 99 -0.34 3.56 -7.99
CA THR A 99 0.51 2.89 -8.98
C THR A 99 1.84 2.45 -8.36
N MET A 100 2.42 3.30 -7.51
CA MET A 100 3.67 3.00 -6.79
C MET A 100 3.49 1.86 -5.78
N SER A 101 2.35 1.79 -5.09
CA SER A 101 2.10 0.72 -4.12
C SER A 101 2.03 -0.66 -4.76
N GLN A 102 1.63 -0.76 -6.04
CA GLN A 102 1.61 -2.02 -6.79
C GLN A 102 3.01 -2.51 -7.21
N MET A 103 4.04 -1.67 -7.09
CA MET A 103 5.43 -2.04 -7.44
C MET A 103 6.19 -2.66 -6.28
N ILE A 104 5.65 -2.57 -5.06
CA ILE A 104 6.24 -3.18 -3.88
C ILE A 104 5.62 -4.57 -3.72
N PRO A 105 6.44 -5.64 -3.73
CA PRO A 105 5.97 -7.02 -3.66
C PRO A 105 5.37 -7.38 -2.31
#